data_AF-A0A366X9S7-F1
#
_entry.id   AF-A0A366X9S7-F1
#
_cell.length_a   1.000
_cell.length_b   1.000
_cell.length_c   1.000
_cell.angle_alpha   90.00
_cell.angle_beta   90.00
_cell.angle_gamma   90.00
#
_symmetry.space_group_name_H-M   'P 1'
#
loop_
_entity.id
_entity.type
_entity.pdbx_description
1 polymer ?
#
loop_
_entity_poly.entity_id
_entity_poly.type
_entity_poly.pdbx_seq_one_letter_code
_entity_poly.pdbx_strand_id
1 'polypeptide(L)'
;MRTTREVMGGGFADQGKHPNTWTVYFLVDGQWALVESARGLRREWSSLDRLEKWMRNQGFRFFWVRNDIDPAEPLPVSTPE
;
A
#
# COMPACT_ATOMS: atom_id res chain seq x y z
N MET A 1 11.99 14.11 30.29
CA MET A 1 10.98 13.40 29.48
C MET A 1 11.20 13.83 28.02
N ARG A 2 11.61 12.92 27.13
CA ARG A 2 11.89 13.27 25.73
C ARG A 2 10.53 13.29 25.02
N THR A 3 9.98 14.47 24.78
CA THR A 3 8.74 14.62 24.01
C THR A 3 9.00 14.07 22.62
N THR A 4 8.38 12.93 22.29
CA THR A 4 8.37 12.40 20.93
C THR A 4 7.70 13.45 20.07
N ARG A 5 8.47 14.10 19.19
CA ARG A 5 7.87 14.99 18.20
C ARG A 5 7.09 14.10 17.26
N GLU A 6 5.79 14.34 17.10
CA GLU A 6 5.06 13.82 15.95
C GLU A 6 5.74 14.39 14.72
N VAL A 7 6.60 13.59 14.11
CA VAL A 7 7.15 13.89 12.80
C VAL A 7 5.98 13.62 11.87
N MET A 8 5.31 14.68 11.43
CA MET A 8 4.45 14.66 10.27
C MET A 8 5.36 14.24 9.11
N GLY A 9 5.46 12.93 8.88
CA GLY A 9 6.29 12.37 7.83
C GLY A 9 5.94 13.09 6.54
N GLY A 10 6.94 13.59 5.82
CA GLY A 10 6.77 14.44 4.63
C GLY A 10 6.20 13.70 3.41
N GLY A 11 5.11 12.97 3.62
CA GLY A 11 4.40 12.14 2.66
C GLY A 11 2.89 12.29 2.88
N PHE A 12 2.14 11.86 1.87
CA PHE A 12 0.72 12.03 1.62
C PHE A 12 -0.24 11.37 2.63
N ALA A 13 0.10 11.40 3.93
CA ALA A 13 -0.65 10.81 5.04
C ALA A 13 -2.07 11.40 5.23
N ASP A 14 -2.37 12.51 4.57
CA ASP A 14 -3.72 13.07 4.46
C ASP A 14 -4.44 12.50 3.23
N GLN A 15 -5.19 11.42 3.45
CA GLN A 15 -5.99 10.75 2.42
C GLN A 15 -7.09 11.66 1.83
N GLY A 16 -7.54 12.69 2.56
CA GLY A 16 -8.51 13.66 2.05
C GLY A 16 -7.90 14.57 0.98
N LYS A 17 -6.62 14.89 1.09
CA LYS A 17 -5.87 15.66 0.07
C LYS A 17 -5.29 14.77 -1.03
N HIS A 18 -4.99 13.51 -0.71
CA HIS A 18 -4.26 12.60 -1.59
C HIS A 18 -4.87 11.20 -1.63
N PRO A 19 -6.11 11.06 -2.13
CA PRO A 19 -6.91 9.84 -2.03
C PRO A 19 -6.31 8.64 -2.77
N ASN A 20 -5.43 8.88 -3.76
CA ASN A 20 -4.79 7.84 -4.55
C ASN A 20 -3.38 7.51 -4.05
N THR A 21 -3.10 7.74 -2.77
CA THR A 21 -1.80 7.42 -2.17
C THR A 21 -1.84 6.09 -1.44
N TRP A 22 -0.85 5.27 -1.75
CA TRP A 22 -0.73 3.91 -1.27
C TRP A 22 0.48 3.77 -0.34
N THR A 23 0.28 3.07 0.77
CA THR A 23 1.35 2.48 1.58
C THR A 23 1.42 1.00 1.29
N VAL A 24 2.64 0.43 1.28
CA VAL A 24 2.86 -1.00 1.05
C VAL A 24 3.34 -1.67 2.33
N TYR A 25 2.74 -2.82 2.62
CA TYR A 25 3.20 -3.74 3.65
C TYR A 25 3.64 -5.05 2.99
N PHE A 26 4.72 -5.64 3.51
CA PHE A 26 5.17 -6.97 3.12
C PHE A 26 4.85 -7.97 4.21
N LEU A 27 4.33 -9.14 3.84
CA LEU A 27 4.21 -10.26 4.77
C LEU A 27 5.50 -11.07 4.70
N VAL A 28 6.33 -10.99 5.74
CA VAL A 28 7.61 -11.70 5.86
C VAL A 28 7.55 -12.55 7.12
N ASP A 29 7.78 -13.86 7.00
CA ASP A 29 7.74 -14.82 8.11
C ASP A 29 6.44 -14.73 8.95
N GLY A 30 5.32 -14.48 8.28
CA GLY A 30 4.00 -14.34 8.92
C GLY A 30 3.77 -13.00 9.62
N GLN A 31 4.70 -12.05 9.50
CA GLN A 31 4.57 -10.71 10.08
C GLN A 31 4.47 -9.64 9.00
N TRP A 32 3.53 -8.70 9.18
CA TRP A 32 3.42 -7.53 8.32
C TRP A 32 4.52 -6.52 8.65
N ALA A 33 5.39 -6.25 7.68
CA ALA A 33 6.46 -5.27 7.75
C ALA A 33 6.12 -4.04 6.91
N LEU A 34 6.26 -2.85 7.49
CA LEU A 34 6.08 -1.59 6.79
C LEU A 34 7.31 -1.26 5.93
N VAL A 35 7.09 -0.72 4.73
CA VAL A 35 8.19 -0.16 3.92
C VAL A 35 8.48 1.28 4.34
N GLU A 36 9.73 1.52 4.72
CA GLU A 36 10.23 2.85 5.08
C GLU A 36 11.14 3.43 4.00
N SER A 37 11.23 4.75 3.96
CA SER A 37 12.25 5.50 3.22
C SER A 37 13.60 5.39 3.92
N ALA A 38 14.66 5.81 3.24
CA ALA A 38 16.01 5.87 3.83
C ALA A 38 16.12 6.76 5.08
N ARG A 39 15.09 7.54 5.41
CA ARG A 39 15.02 8.41 6.60
C ARG A 39 14.17 7.80 7.73
N GLY A 40 13.74 6.55 7.62
CA GLY A 40 12.88 5.89 8.61
C GLY A 40 11.45 6.42 8.63
N LEU A 41 11.00 7.05 7.54
CA LEU A 41 9.61 7.49 7.38
C LEU A 41 8.85 6.52 6.51
N ARG A 42 7.56 6.28 6.82
CA ARG A 42 6.64 5.52 5.97
C ARG A 42 6.79 5.92 4.51
N ARG A 43 6.98 4.92 3.64
CA ARG A 43 7.06 5.16 2.20
C ARG A 43 5.67 5.10 1.58
N GLU A 44 5.41 6.08 0.74
CA GLU A 44 4.12 6.28 0.10
C GLU A 44 4.30 6.48 -1.40
N TRP A 45 3.32 6.01 -2.17
CA TRP A 45 3.29 6.12 -3.63
C TRP A 45 1.95 6.69 -4.07
N SER A 46 2.00 7.78 -4.83
CA SER A 46 0.81 8.38 -5.47
C SER A 46 0.48 7.75 -6.84
N SER A 47 1.19 6.69 -7.22
CA SER A 47 1.08 6.03 -8.53
C SER A 47 1.48 4.57 -8.40
N LEU A 48 0.57 3.69 -8.80
CA LEU A 48 0.82 2.24 -8.80
C LEU A 48 1.91 1.86 -9.81
N ASP A 49 2.04 2.54 -10.95
CA ASP A 49 3.13 2.31 -11.90
C ASP A 49 4.52 2.57 -11.29
N ARG A 50 4.63 3.63 -10.48
CA ARG A 50 5.89 3.94 -9.77
C ARG A 50 6.16 2.91 -8.68
N LEU A 51 5.12 2.41 -8.02
CA LEU A 51 5.25 1.34 -7.05
C LEU A 51 5.72 0.05 -7.73
N GLU A 52 5.10 -0.35 -8.83
CA GLU A 52 5.50 -1.52 -9.63
C GLU A 52 6.98 -1.45 -10.04
N LYS A 53 7.41 -0.32 -10.63
CA LYS A 53 8.82 -0.13 -11.03
C LYS A 53 9.75 -0.28 -9.83
N TRP A 54 9.36 0.26 -8.67
CA TRP A 54 10.13 0.13 -7.46
C TRP A 54 10.21 -1.33 -6.98
N MET A 55 9.11 -2.07 -6.97
CA MET A 55 9.09 -3.50 -6.61
C MET A 55 9.99 -4.32 -7.53
N ARG A 56 9.93 -4.11 -8.85
CA ARG A 56 10.83 -4.78 -9.79
C ARG A 56 12.30 -4.50 -9.51
N ASN A 57 12.64 -3.25 -9.16
CA ASN A 57 14.00 -2.89 -8.76
C ASN A 57 14.46 -3.53 -7.45
N GLN A 58 13.53 -3.93 -6.56
CA GLN A 58 13.87 -4.71 -5.36
C GLN A 58 13.98 -6.22 -5.65
N GLY A 59 13.75 -6.67 -6.89
CA GLY A 59 13.85 -8.07 -7.29
C GLY A 59 12.53 -8.85 -7.27
N PHE A 60 11.39 -8.20 -6.98
CA PHE A 60 10.09 -8.85 -7.08
C PHE A 60 9.77 -9.18 -8.54
N ARG A 61 9.47 -10.45 -8.80
CA ARG A 61 9.15 -10.96 -10.15
C ARG A 61 7.66 -10.94 -10.45
N PHE A 62 6.84 -11.20 -9.43
CA PHE A 62 5.38 -11.26 -9.50
C PHE A 62 4.76 -10.57 -8.29
N PHE A 63 3.64 -9.88 -8.50
CA PHE A 63 2.81 -9.28 -7.47
C PHE A 63 1.39 -9.12 -8.01
N TRP A 64 0.40 -9.07 -7.11
CA TRP A 64 -0.99 -8.80 -7.43
C TRP A 64 -1.51 -7.68 -6.53
N VAL A 65 -2.45 -6.90 -7.05
CA VAL A 65 -3.17 -5.89 -6.27
C VAL A 65 -4.56 -6.46 -5.95
N ARG A 66 -4.96 -6.43 -4.68
CA ARG A 66 -6.31 -6.79 -4.24
C ARG A 66 -6.94 -5.55 -3.62
N ASN A 67 -8.08 -5.12 -4.15
CA ASN A 67 -8.89 -4.06 -3.55
C ASN A 67 -10.02 -4.73 -2.77
N ASP A 68 -9.95 -4.69 -1.43
CA ASP A 68 -10.96 -5.27 -0.54
C ASP A 68 -12.02 -4.22 -0.10
N ILE A 69 -11.96 -2.99 -0.63
CA ILE A 69 -12.86 -1.89 -0.24
C ILE A 69 -14.20 -1.97 -0.99
N ASP A 70 -14.18 -2.51 -2.21
CA ASP A 70 -15.40 -2.82 -2.96
C ASP A 70 -15.76 -4.30 -2.75
N PRO A 71 -16.85 -4.63 -2.03
CA PRO A 71 -17.33 -6.01 -2.01
C PRO A 71 -17.69 -6.38 -3.45
N ALA A 72 -17.02 -7.40 -3.99
CA ALA A 72 -17.42 -7.97 -5.28
C ALA A 72 -18.87 -8.42 -5.15
N GLU A 73 -19.78 -7.78 -5.88
CA GLU A 73 -21.16 -8.25 -5.98
C GLU A 73 -21.11 -9.70 -6.49
N PRO A 74 -21.81 -10.66 -5.85
CA PRO A 74 -21.86 -12.02 -6.33
C PRO A 74 -22.36 -12.02 -7.77
N LEU A 75 -21.64 -12.69 -8.67
CA LEU A 75 -22.12 -12.87 -10.05
C LEU A 75 -23.51 -13.50 -10.01
N PRO A 76 -24.47 -13.02 -10.82
CA PRO A 76 -25.81 -13.60 -10.84
C PRO A 76 -25.70 -15.08 -11.20
N VAL A 77 -26.25 -15.92 -10.33
CA VAL A 77 -26.34 -17.36 -10.58
C VAL A 77 -27.20 -17.55 -11.83
N SER A 78 -26.56 -17.91 -12.94
CA SER A 78 -27.29 -18.35 -14.14
C SER A 78 -28.02 -19.64 -13.78
N THR A 79 -29.33 -19.54 -13.59
CA THR A 79 -30.20 -20.69 -13.43
C THR A 79 -30.34 -21.34 -14.82
N PRO A 80 -29.92 -22.60 -15.01
CA PRO A 80 -30.18 -23.28 -16.28
C PRO A 80 -31.69 -23.53 -16.42
N GLU A 81 -32.24 -23.27 -17.62
CA GLU A 81 -33.63 -23.56 -18.00
C GLU A 81 -33.99 -25.05 -17.89
#